data_AF-A0AAW8G2L9-F1
#
_entry.id   AF-A0AAW8G2L9-F1
#
_cell.length_a   1.000
_cell.length_b   1.000
_cell.length_c   1.000
_cell.angle_alpha   90.00
_cell.angle_beta   90.00
_cell.angle_gamma   90.00
#
_symmetry.space_group_name_H-M   'P 1'
#
loop_
_entity.id
_entity.type
_entity.pdbx_description
1 polymer ?
#
loop_
_entity_poly.entity_id
_entity_poly.type
_entity_poly.pdbx_seq_one_letter_code
_entity_poly.pdbx_strand_id
1 'polypeptide(L)'
;MHPEFKERVLELSDIDMQKKLWLNINNDSGLISSYSDLYDSLYNELDCEIQEAEVSELKEGLSQLKTMLDTYQEPELYKNKYDDTVILDDPNWQEIVRKTKELVDHLDIK
;
A
#
# COMPACT_ATOMS: atom_id res chain seq x y z
N MET A 1 -13.92 -6.00 -5.61
CA MET A 1 -12.55 -6.22 -5.13
C MET A 1 -11.96 -7.50 -5.66
N HIS A 2 -11.05 -7.32 -6.60
CA HIS A 2 -10.20 -8.34 -7.16
C HIS A 2 -9.24 -8.88 -6.09
N PRO A 3 -8.92 -10.19 -6.11
CA PRO A 3 -8.03 -10.81 -5.14
C PRO A 3 -6.64 -10.17 -5.10
N GLU A 4 -6.09 -9.83 -6.27
CA GLU A 4 -4.76 -9.24 -6.41
C GLU A 4 -4.71 -7.85 -5.78
N PHE A 5 -5.66 -6.97 -6.09
CA PHE A 5 -5.82 -5.67 -5.42
C PHE A 5 -5.91 -5.81 -3.90
N LYS A 6 -6.69 -6.78 -3.42
CA LYS A 6 -6.86 -7.03 -1.99
C LYS A 6 -5.55 -7.41 -1.32
N GLU A 7 -4.76 -8.30 -1.92
CA GLU A 7 -3.43 -8.67 -1.41
C GLU A 7 -2.51 -7.46 -1.32
N ARG A 8 -2.56 -6.56 -2.31
CA ARG A 8 -1.79 -5.30 -2.28
C ARG A 8 -2.27 -4.33 -1.20
N VAL A 9 -3.57 -4.20 -0.99
CA VAL A 9 -4.11 -3.40 0.12
C VAL A 9 -3.68 -3.98 1.48
N LEU A 10 -3.66 -5.30 1.61
CA LEU A 10 -3.18 -5.97 2.82
C LEU A 10 -1.68 -5.73 3.04
N GLU A 11 -0.85 -5.87 1.99
CA GLU A 11 0.57 -5.51 2.05
C GLU A 11 0.77 -4.04 2.44
N LEU A 12 0.01 -3.12 1.84
CA LEU A 12 0.07 -1.70 2.16
C LEU A 12 -0.34 -1.40 3.60
N SER A 13 -1.23 -2.20 4.19
CA SER A 13 -1.71 -2.00 5.56
C SER A 13 -0.72 -2.45 6.66
N ASP A 14 0.35 -3.16 6.31
CA ASP A 14 1.26 -3.77 7.26
C ASP A 14 2.73 -3.44 6.96
N ILE A 15 3.29 -2.51 7.74
CA ILE A 15 4.69 -2.08 7.61
C ILE A 15 5.68 -3.24 7.88
N ASP A 16 5.33 -4.19 8.74
CA ASP A 16 6.20 -5.30 9.07
C ASP A 16 6.16 -6.36 7.96
N MET A 17 5.01 -6.54 7.30
CA MET A 17 4.93 -7.30 6.06
C MET A 17 5.77 -6.68 4.95
N GLN A 18 5.69 -5.35 4.74
CA GLN A 18 6.53 -4.65 3.77
C GLN A 18 8.02 -4.85 4.07
N LYS A 19 8.46 -4.67 5.32
CA LYS A 19 9.86 -4.95 5.71
C LYS A 19 10.29 -6.37 5.36
N LYS A 20 9.43 -7.37 5.60
CA LYS A 20 9.74 -8.77 5.26
C LYS A 20 9.87 -8.97 3.76
N LEU A 21 8.93 -8.45 2.97
CA LEU A 21 8.88 -8.67 1.52
C LEU A 21 9.92 -7.85 0.76
N TRP A 22 10.10 -6.58 1.12
CA TRP A 22 10.94 -5.62 0.40
C TRP A 22 12.41 -5.78 0.73
N LEU A 23 12.72 -6.05 2.01
CA LEU A 23 14.11 -6.23 2.46
C LEU A 23 14.53 -7.70 2.48
N ASN A 24 13.58 -8.62 2.23
CA ASN A 24 13.76 -10.07 2.34
C ASN A 24 14.33 -10.51 3.71
N ILE A 25 14.00 -9.78 4.78
CA ILE A 25 14.45 -10.07 6.15
C ILE A 25 13.40 -10.92 6.86
N ASN A 26 13.77 -12.10 7.34
CA ASN A 26 12.86 -13.05 8.01
C ASN A 26 11.62 -13.42 7.16
N ASN A 27 11.79 -13.49 5.85
CA ASN A 27 10.73 -13.82 4.92
C ASN A 27 10.51 -15.33 4.82
N ASP A 28 9.43 -15.80 5.44
CA ASP A 28 8.97 -17.19 5.46
C ASP A 28 7.94 -17.52 4.36
N SER A 29 7.46 -16.50 3.64
CA SER A 29 6.49 -16.65 2.55
C SER A 29 7.12 -17.09 1.22
N GLY A 30 8.41 -16.80 1.02
CA GLY A 30 9.11 -16.98 -0.27
C GLY A 30 8.69 -15.97 -1.35
N LEU A 31 7.79 -15.05 -1.05
CA LEU A 31 7.37 -13.97 -1.94
C LEU A 31 8.31 -12.78 -1.81
N ILE A 32 8.58 -12.07 -2.91
CA ILE A 32 9.39 -10.84 -2.90
C ILE A 32 8.54 -9.74 -3.56
N SER A 33 8.61 -8.55 -2.98
CA SER A 33 7.93 -7.35 -3.46
C SER A 33 8.89 -6.16 -3.30
N SER A 34 8.47 -4.97 -3.66
CA SER A 34 9.20 -3.72 -3.44
C SER A 34 8.19 -2.58 -3.30
N TYR A 35 8.64 -1.41 -2.85
CA TYR A 35 7.77 -0.23 -2.86
C TYR A 35 7.23 0.06 -4.26
N SER A 36 8.07 0.02 -5.30
CA SER A 36 7.61 0.27 -6.68
C SER A 36 6.61 -0.77 -7.16
N ASP A 37 6.83 -2.06 -6.86
CA ASP A 37 5.91 -3.12 -7.28
C ASP A 37 4.55 -2.95 -6.59
N LEU A 38 4.55 -2.66 -5.28
CA LEU A 38 3.32 -2.41 -4.54
C LEU A 38 2.60 -1.16 -5.07
N TYR A 39 3.32 -0.04 -5.20
CA TYR A 39 2.75 1.22 -5.63
C TYR A 39 2.13 1.10 -7.01
N ASP A 40 2.88 0.60 -8.00
CA ASP A 40 2.41 0.51 -9.38
C ASP A 40 1.24 -0.47 -9.51
N SER A 41 1.31 -1.64 -8.86
CA SER A 41 0.22 -2.62 -8.93
C SER A 41 -1.08 -2.09 -8.31
N LEU A 42 -1.00 -1.49 -7.12
CA LEU A 42 -2.16 -0.95 -6.43
C LEU A 42 -2.73 0.26 -7.18
N TYR A 43 -1.88 1.18 -7.61
CA TYR A 43 -2.30 2.42 -8.25
C TYR A 43 -3.04 2.19 -9.58
N ASN A 44 -2.58 1.21 -10.37
CA ASN A 44 -3.20 0.86 -11.65
C ASN A 44 -4.63 0.33 -11.52
N GLU A 45 -4.94 -0.39 -10.43
CA GLU A 45 -6.24 -1.02 -10.22
C GLU A 45 -7.19 -0.15 -9.37
N LEU A 46 -6.66 0.84 -8.65
CA LEU A 46 -7.39 1.62 -7.65
C LEU A 46 -8.60 2.36 -8.23
N ASP A 47 -8.49 2.93 -9.43
CA ASP A 47 -9.60 3.65 -10.07
C ASP A 47 -10.77 2.72 -10.44
N CYS A 48 -10.48 1.49 -10.87
CA CYS A 48 -11.49 0.47 -11.15
C CYS A 48 -12.19 0.05 -9.85
N GLU A 49 -11.42 -0.22 -8.80
CA GLU A 49 -11.96 -0.64 -7.51
C GLU A 49 -12.84 0.43 -6.84
N ILE A 50 -12.49 1.71 -6.97
CA ILE A 50 -13.33 2.82 -6.51
C ILE A 50 -14.66 2.87 -7.28
N GLN A 51 -14.66 2.57 -8.58
CA GLN A 51 -15.87 2.57 -9.40
C GLN A 51 -16.78 1.39 -9.06
N GLU A 52 -16.20 0.22 -8.80
CA GLU A 52 -16.91 -1.02 -8.47
C GLU A 52 -17.34 -1.13 -7.01
N ALA A 53 -16.80 -0.31 -6.10
CA ALA A 53 -17.18 -0.31 -4.69
C ALA A 53 -18.66 0.08 -4.51
N GLU A 54 -19.48 -0.90 -4.14
CA GLU A 54 -20.92 -0.72 -3.85
C GLU A 54 -21.17 -0.07 -2.48
N VAL A 55 -20.26 -0.27 -1.53
CA VAL A 55 -20.34 0.27 -0.17
C VAL A 55 -19.75 1.69 -0.16
N SER A 56 -20.56 2.67 0.26
CA SER A 56 -20.17 4.09 0.28
C SER A 56 -18.89 4.36 1.06
N GLU A 57 -18.77 3.75 2.23
CA GLU A 57 -17.64 3.89 3.15
C GLU A 57 -16.35 3.31 2.55
N LEU A 58 -16.45 2.17 1.85
CA LEU A 58 -15.33 1.60 1.11
C LEU A 58 -14.89 2.52 -0.02
N LYS A 59 -15.85 3.00 -0.80
CA LYS A 59 -15.58 3.91 -1.91
C LYS A 59 -14.89 5.19 -1.46
N GLU A 60 -15.37 5.79 -0.37
CA GLU A 60 -14.77 6.98 0.24
C GLU A 60 -13.36 6.67 0.73
N GLY A 61 -13.17 5.57 1.46
CA GLY A 61 -11.88 5.16 1.97
C GLY A 61 -10.83 4.90 0.87
N LEU A 62 -11.22 4.21 -0.20
CA LEU A 62 -10.35 4.00 -1.38
C LEU A 62 -10.05 5.31 -2.11
N SER A 63 -11.01 6.23 -2.18
CA SER A 63 -10.79 7.56 -2.80
C SER A 63 -9.80 8.41 -1.98
N GLN A 64 -9.89 8.34 -0.65
CA GLN A 64 -8.94 9.00 0.24
C GLN A 64 -7.55 8.38 0.09
N LEU A 65 -7.45 7.04 0.06
CA LEU A 65 -6.20 6.32 -0.19
C LEU A 65 -5.56 6.75 -1.52
N LYS A 66 -6.35 6.82 -2.60
CA LYS A 66 -5.87 7.31 -3.90
C LYS A 66 -5.29 8.71 -3.80
N THR A 67 -5.99 9.62 -3.13
CA THR A 67 -5.52 11.00 -2.94
C THR A 67 -4.20 11.05 -2.16
N MET A 68 -4.04 10.20 -1.13
CA MET A 68 -2.78 10.13 -0.38
C MET A 68 -1.64 9.61 -1.24
N LEU A 69 -1.87 8.59 -2.06
CA LEU A 69 -0.87 8.06 -3.01
C LEU A 69 -0.52 9.09 -4.09
N ASP A 70 -1.52 9.78 -4.66
CA ASP A 70 -1.32 10.85 -5.66
C ASP A 70 -0.46 12.01 -5.15
N THR A 71 -0.59 12.31 -3.85
CA THR A 71 0.10 13.44 -3.22
C THR A 71 1.39 13.03 -2.53
N TYR A 72 1.65 11.73 -2.39
CA TYR A 72 2.88 11.21 -1.82
C TYR A 72 4.08 11.67 -2.65
N GLN A 73 5.09 12.20 -1.97
CA GLN A 73 6.32 12.64 -2.59
C GLN A 73 7.44 11.79 -2.05
N GLU A 74 7.95 10.89 -2.88
CA GLU A 74 9.08 10.04 -2.54
C GLU A 74 10.27 10.88 -2.02
N PRO A 75 10.94 10.44 -0.95
CA PRO A 75 12.14 11.09 -0.46
C PRO A 75 13.22 11.17 -1.54
N GLU A 76 13.94 12.28 -1.59
CA GLU A 76 15.02 12.48 -2.57
C GLU A 76 16.11 11.38 -2.49
N LEU A 77 16.37 10.86 -1.27
CA LEU A 77 17.29 9.74 -1.08
C LEU A 77 16.84 8.46 -1.79
N TYR A 78 15.52 8.20 -1.83
CA TYR A 78 14.97 7.06 -2.54
C TYR A 78 15.19 7.20 -4.04
N LYS A 79 14.89 8.37 -4.63
CA LYS A 79 15.07 8.65 -6.06
C LYS A 79 16.51 8.43 -6.55
N ASN A 80 17.49 8.62 -5.68
CA ASN A 80 18.90 8.47 -6.00
C ASN A 80 19.43 7.04 -5.83
N LYS A 81 18.80 6.22 -4.98
CA LYS A 81 19.35 4.92 -4.55
C LYS A 81 18.43 3.72 -4.79
N TYR A 82 17.14 3.96 -5.01
CA TYR A 82 16.09 2.93 -5.09
C TYR A 82 16.16 1.96 -3.90
N ASP A 83 16.34 2.51 -2.71
CA ASP A 83 16.48 1.76 -1.46
C ASP A 83 15.17 1.83 -0.67
N ASP A 84 14.43 0.73 -0.65
CA ASP A 84 13.12 0.62 -0.01
C ASP A 84 13.14 0.92 1.50
N THR A 85 14.31 0.82 2.16
CA THR A 85 14.44 1.23 3.57
C THR A 85 14.11 2.71 3.77
N VAL A 86 14.40 3.55 2.77
CA VAL A 86 14.11 4.99 2.80
C VAL A 86 12.61 5.25 2.83
N ILE A 87 11.84 4.44 2.10
CA ILE A 87 10.37 4.52 2.07
C ILE A 87 9.79 4.01 3.39
N LEU A 88 10.29 2.88 3.89
CA LEU A 88 9.84 2.30 5.15
C LEU A 88 10.03 3.25 6.35
N ASP A 89 11.06 4.09 6.30
CA ASP A 89 11.37 5.10 7.33
C ASP A 89 10.68 6.46 7.08
N ASP A 90 9.99 6.66 5.94
CA ASP A 90 9.31 7.93 5.64
C ASP A 90 8.03 8.07 6.49
N PRO A 91 7.90 9.12 7.32
CA PRO A 91 6.67 9.36 8.09
C PRO A 91 5.42 9.53 7.22
N ASN A 92 5.53 10.06 6.01
CA ASN A 92 4.37 10.21 5.12
C ASN A 92 3.90 8.84 4.61
N TRP A 93 4.83 7.94 4.29
CA TRP A 93 4.51 6.57 3.92
C TRP A 93 3.88 5.83 5.10
N GLN A 94 4.44 5.97 6.30
CA GLN A 94 3.88 5.36 7.51
C GLN A 94 2.45 5.84 7.81
N GLU A 95 2.12 7.10 7.50
CA GLU A 95 0.75 7.60 7.60
C GLU A 95 -0.19 6.94 6.58
N ILE A 96 0.26 6.72 5.33
CA ILE A 96 -0.49 5.96 4.33
C ILE A 96 -0.75 4.54 4.83
N VAL A 97 0.28 3.85 5.32
CA VAL A 97 0.15 2.49 5.88
C VAL A 97 -0.87 2.46 7.01
N ARG A 98 -0.78 3.40 7.95
CA ARG A 98 -1.70 3.52 9.08
C ARG A 98 -3.15 3.74 8.62
N LYS A 99 -3.37 4.61 7.63
CA LYS A 99 -4.70 4.86 7.06
C LYS A 99 -5.26 3.67 6.32
N THR A 100 -4.44 2.95 5.56
CA THR A 100 -4.84 1.71 4.90
C THR A 100 -5.22 0.64 5.92
N LYS A 101 -4.50 0.54 7.04
CA LYS A 101 -4.85 -0.37 8.14
C LYS A 101 -6.21 -0.05 8.75
N GLU A 102 -6.51 1.23 9.01
CA GLU A 102 -7.85 1.65 9.46
C GLU A 102 -8.92 1.19 8.47
N LEU A 103 -8.68 1.37 7.16
CA LEU A 103 -9.61 0.95 6.11
C LEU A 103 -9.88 -0.56 6.13
N VAL A 104 -8.82 -1.37 6.21
CA VAL A 104 -8.90 -2.84 6.27
C VAL A 104 -9.68 -3.32 7.50
N ASP A 105 -9.36 -2.76 8.67
CA ASP A 105 -9.98 -3.15 9.95
C ASP A 105 -11.48 -2.79 10.00
N HIS A 106 -11.87 -1.64 9.44
CA HIS A 106 -13.27 -1.17 9.47
C HIS A 106 -14.17 -1.87 8.46
N LEU A 107 -13.63 -2.35 7.34
CA LEU A 107 -14.40 -2.88 6.22
C LEU A 107 -14.32 -4.40 6.09
N ASP A 108 -13.72 -5.07 7.07
CA ASP A 108 -13.51 -6.52 7.13
C ASP A 108 -12.92 -7.07 5.83
N ILE A 109 -11.95 -6.33 5.26
CA ILE A 109 -11.18 -6.75 4.09
C ILE A 109 -10.20 -7.85 4.57
N LYS A 110 -10.72 -9.06 4.82
CA LYS A 110 -9.97 -10.25 5.26
C LYS A 110 -9.84 -11.25 4.15
#